data_AF-A0A953WC59-F1
#
_entry.id   AF-A0A953WC59-F1
#
_cell.length_a   1.000
_cell.length_b   1.000
_cell.length_c   1.000
_cell.angle_alpha   90.00
_cell.angle_beta   90.00
_cell.angle_gamma   90.00
#
_symmetry.space_group_name_H-M   'P 1'
#
loop_
_entity.id
_entity.type
_entity.pdbx_description
1 polymer ?
#
loop_
_entity_poly.entity_id
_entity_poly.type
_entity_poly.pdbx_seq_one_letter_code
_entity_poly.pdbx_strand_id
1 'polypeptide(L)'
;MSSVAFHPDHATNGLLYVVTGEAIPNGKTPHYSAPQDETPNAFDNVLYEFRVSAGDPDQVDPASKRELLRVRRPSGSHTMSDLVFGGDGFLYVSLGDGGLTPTGTPTGFYANGQDTSNPFGCVLRLDVDAIGPNGRYAIPPDNPFAGGVGGIPELFAWGLRNPW
;
A
#
# COMPACT_ATOMS: atom_id res chain seq x y z
N MET A 1 -9.85 7.63 0.73
CA MET A 1 -10.58 6.71 -0.16
C MET A 1 -10.29 5.29 0.30
N SER A 2 -11.18 4.35 -0.02
CA SER A 2 -11.02 2.93 0.27
C SER A 2 -11.34 2.16 -1.00
N SER A 3 -10.52 1.17 -1.34
CA SER A 3 -10.71 0.28 -2.50
C SER A 3 -10.72 -1.17 -2.02
N VAL A 4 -11.32 -2.04 -2.83
CA VAL A 4 -11.44 -3.47 -2.58
C VAL A 4 -11.10 -4.25 -3.85
N ALA A 5 -10.32 -5.32 -3.70
CA ALA A 5 -10.05 -6.27 -4.78
C ALA A 5 -10.30 -7.69 -4.29
N PHE A 6 -10.96 -8.50 -5.11
CA PHE A 6 -11.08 -9.94 -4.88
C PHE A 6 -9.88 -10.65 -5.48
N HIS A 7 -9.38 -11.67 -4.78
CA HIS A 7 -8.36 -12.54 -5.34
C HIS A 7 -8.85 -13.16 -6.66
N PRO A 8 -7.99 -13.40 -7.67
CA PRO A 8 -8.38 -14.08 -8.91
C PRO A 8 -9.07 -15.44 -8.65
N ASP A 9 -8.59 -16.14 -7.63
CA ASP A 9 -9.15 -17.40 -7.13
C ASP A 9 -10.17 -17.24 -5.99
N HIS A 10 -10.82 -16.08 -5.83
CA HIS A 10 -11.75 -15.81 -4.72
C HIS A 10 -12.84 -16.89 -4.59
N ALA A 11 -13.32 -17.45 -5.70
CA ALA A 11 -14.33 -18.52 -5.68
C ALA A 11 -13.87 -19.80 -4.95
N THR A 12 -12.55 -20.01 -4.81
CA THR A 12 -11.99 -21.20 -4.15
C THR A 12 -11.28 -20.85 -2.84
N ASN A 13 -10.63 -19.68 -2.74
CA ASN A 13 -9.86 -19.29 -1.55
C ASN A 13 -10.57 -18.28 -0.65
N GLY A 14 -11.64 -17.63 -1.15
CA GLY A 14 -12.43 -16.67 -0.41
C GLY A 14 -11.70 -15.38 -0.03
N LEU A 15 -10.55 -15.08 -0.65
CA LEU A 15 -9.69 -13.96 -0.26
C LEU A 15 -10.09 -12.64 -0.94
N LEU A 16 -10.08 -11.57 -0.15
CA LEU A 16 -10.27 -10.20 -0.62
C LEU A 16 -9.33 -9.24 0.11
N TYR A 17 -9.02 -8.13 -0.54
CA TYR A 17 -8.05 -7.15 -0.10
C TYR A 17 -8.72 -5.79 -0.01
N VAL A 18 -8.45 -5.06 1.07
CA VAL A 18 -9.05 -3.76 1.34
C VAL A 18 -7.95 -2.78 1.68
N VAL A 19 -7.94 -1.64 0.99
CA VAL A 19 -7.18 -0.47 1.43
C VAL A 19 -8.09 0.48 2.15
N THR A 20 -7.65 0.99 3.30
CA THR A 20 -8.37 2.00 4.06
C THR A 20 -7.45 2.99 4.77
N GLY A 21 -8.03 4.08 5.26
CA GLY A 21 -7.37 4.98 6.19
C GLY A 21 -7.70 4.64 7.63
N GLU A 22 -6.69 4.59 8.49
CA GLU A 22 -6.87 4.42 9.93
C GLU A 22 -6.25 5.58 10.67
N ALA A 23 -6.93 6.10 11.70
CA ALA A 23 -6.27 7.01 12.64
C ALA A 23 -5.06 6.29 13.25
N ILE A 24 -3.93 6.96 13.41
CA ILE A 24 -2.69 6.36 13.95
C ILE A 24 -3.05 5.70 15.30
N PRO A 25 -3.05 4.37 15.39
CA PRO A 25 -3.29 3.70 16.65
C PRO A 25 -2.07 3.95 17.55
N ASN A 26 -2.30 4.25 18.83
CA ASN A 26 -1.23 4.40 19.83
C ASN A 26 -0.21 3.25 19.73
N GLY A 27 0.94 3.50 19.12
CA GLY A 27 2.10 2.60 19.12
C GLY A 27 2.28 1.64 17.94
N LYS A 28 1.49 1.68 16.86
CA LYS A 28 1.82 0.88 15.67
C LYS A 28 2.91 1.55 14.82
N THR A 29 4.01 0.83 14.58
CA THR A 29 5.08 1.24 13.67
C THR A 29 4.64 0.97 12.22
N PRO A 30 4.63 1.97 11.32
CA PRO A 30 4.36 1.75 9.89
C PRO A 30 5.55 1.05 9.21
N HIS A 31 5.29 0.37 8.09
CA HIS A 31 6.34 -0.17 7.22
C HIS A 31 7.12 0.96 6.54
N TYR A 32 6.41 1.98 6.09
CA TYR A 32 6.98 3.16 5.45
C TYR A 32 6.39 4.45 6.04
N SER A 33 7.23 5.46 6.12
CA SER A 33 6.83 6.82 6.49
C SER A 33 7.51 7.81 5.56
N ALA A 34 6.80 8.88 5.21
CA ALA A 34 7.44 9.98 4.51
C ALA A 34 8.55 10.58 5.39
N PRO A 35 9.65 11.07 4.79
CA PRO A 35 10.62 11.91 5.50
C PRO A 35 9.88 13.09 6.15
N GLN A 36 10.00 13.23 7.47
CA GLN A 36 9.24 14.22 8.24
C GLN A 36 10.02 15.52 8.43
N ASP A 37 9.36 16.65 8.16
CA ASP A 37 9.65 17.93 8.83
C ASP A 37 8.38 18.66 9.33
N GLU A 38 7.17 18.12 9.12
CA GLU A 38 5.94 18.71 9.67
C GLU A 38 5.01 17.65 10.26
N THR A 39 4.23 18.10 11.25
CA THR A 39 3.30 17.34 12.10
C THR A 39 2.74 16.09 11.40
N PRO A 40 2.98 14.87 11.92
CA PRO A 40 2.44 13.67 11.30
C PRO A 40 0.93 13.82 11.12
N ASN A 41 0.44 13.65 9.89
CA ASN A 41 -1.00 13.47 9.70
C ASN A 41 -1.44 12.31 10.60
N ALA A 42 -2.56 12.48 11.29
CA ALA A 42 -3.07 11.52 12.26
C ALA A 42 -3.56 10.20 11.64
N PHE A 43 -3.18 9.86 10.40
CA PHE A 43 -3.69 8.70 9.67
C PHE A 43 -2.61 7.90 8.91
N ASP A 44 -2.78 6.58 8.89
CA ASP A 44 -2.04 5.65 8.02
C ASP A 44 -2.93 5.18 6.86
N ASN A 45 -2.33 4.86 5.72
CA ASN A 45 -2.92 3.93 4.76
C ASN A 45 -2.62 2.50 5.21
N VAL A 46 -3.62 1.63 5.16
CA VAL A 46 -3.46 0.23 5.57
C VAL A 46 -4.09 -0.68 4.53
N LEU A 47 -3.31 -1.66 4.07
CA LEU A 47 -3.76 -2.77 3.25
C LEU A 47 -4.02 -3.98 4.13
N TYR A 48 -5.24 -4.49 4.07
CA TYR A 48 -5.67 -5.70 4.74
C TYR A 48 -6.00 -6.79 3.74
N GLU A 49 -5.74 -8.03 4.13
CA GLU A 49 -6.37 -9.23 3.58
C GLU A 49 -7.46 -9.72 4.54
N PHE A 50 -8.57 -10.18 3.98
CA PHE A 50 -9.64 -10.88 4.67
C PHE A 50 -9.99 -12.15 3.91
N ARG A 51 -10.70 -13.05 4.60
CA ARG A 51 -11.37 -14.21 4.02
C ARG A 51 -12.87 -14.16 4.31
N VAL A 52 -13.69 -14.59 3.36
CA VAL A 52 -15.13 -14.82 3.61
C VAL A 52 -15.35 -15.96 4.62
N SER A 53 -16.44 -15.88 5.36
CA SER A 53 -16.84 -16.88 6.34
C SER A 53 -17.16 -18.21 5.64
N ALA A 54 -16.71 -19.32 6.23
CA ALA A 54 -17.01 -20.65 5.71
C ALA A 54 -18.51 -20.99 5.76
N GLY A 55 -19.28 -20.31 6.64
CA GLY A 55 -20.72 -20.52 6.79
C GLY A 55 -21.60 -19.54 6.02
N ASP A 56 -21.02 -18.44 5.53
CA ASP A 56 -21.73 -17.39 4.79
C ASP A 56 -20.77 -16.66 3.84
N PRO A 57 -20.78 -16.96 2.53
CA PRO A 57 -19.87 -16.34 1.57
C PRO A 57 -20.15 -14.85 1.34
N ASP A 58 -21.29 -14.31 1.83
CA ASP A 58 -21.63 -12.89 1.76
C ASP A 58 -21.09 -12.09 2.96
N GLN A 59 -20.37 -12.75 3.89
CA GLN A 59 -19.76 -12.12 5.05
C GLN A 59 -18.27 -12.41 5.16
N VAL A 60 -17.48 -11.39 5.49
CA VAL A 60 -16.06 -11.58 5.87
C VAL A 60 -15.96 -12.14 7.28
N ASP A 61 -15.05 -13.08 7.51
CA ASP A 61 -14.68 -13.50 8.87
C ASP A 61 -13.76 -12.42 9.49
N PRO A 62 -14.19 -11.67 10.53
CA PRO A 62 -13.35 -10.64 11.12
C PRO A 62 -12.06 -11.19 11.76
N ALA A 63 -12.05 -12.47 12.17
CA ALA A 63 -10.88 -13.12 12.73
C ALA A 63 -9.81 -13.43 11.68
N SER A 64 -10.17 -13.45 10.39
CA SER A 64 -9.24 -13.68 9.28
C SER A 64 -8.36 -12.47 8.93
N LYS A 65 -8.66 -11.29 9.50
CA LYS A 65 -8.00 -10.02 9.16
C LYS A 65 -6.48 -10.11 9.31
N ARG A 66 -5.75 -9.92 8.20
CA ARG A 66 -4.28 -9.82 8.18
C ARG A 66 -3.84 -8.48 7.63
N GLU A 67 -3.05 -7.73 8.40
CA GLU A 67 -2.42 -6.49 7.93
C GLU A 67 -1.24 -6.85 7.01
N LEU A 68 -1.25 -6.37 5.77
CA LEU A 68 -0.18 -6.61 4.81
C LEU A 68 0.82 -5.45 4.80
N LEU A 69 0.33 -4.23 4.63
CA LEU A 69 1.15 -3.04 4.48
C LEU A 69 0.53 -1.86 5.24
N ARG A 70 1.37 -1.10 5.94
CA ARG A 70 0.99 0.15 6.62
C ARG A 70 1.94 1.27 6.21
N VAL A 71 1.38 2.36 5.69
CA VAL A 71 2.14 3.54 5.24
C VAL A 71 1.64 4.78 5.97
N ARG A 72 2.52 5.42 6.74
CA ARG A 72 2.23 6.69 7.40
C ARG A 72 2.05 7.79 6.37
N ARG A 73 0.89 8.45 6.37
CA ARG A 73 0.61 9.53 5.42
C ARG A 73 1.41 10.79 5.78
N PRO A 74 2.00 11.49 4.80
CA PRO A 74 2.56 12.83 5.01
C PRO A 74 1.45 13.88 5.19
N SER A 75 0.30 13.72 4.52
CA SER A 75 -0.82 14.66 4.59
C SER A 75 -2.18 13.97 4.43
N GLY A 76 -3.27 14.74 4.48
CA GLY A 76 -4.63 14.25 4.24
C GLY A 76 -5.00 14.04 2.76
N SER A 77 -4.14 14.43 1.82
CA SER A 77 -4.38 14.38 0.36
C SER A 77 -3.46 13.38 -0.35
N HIS A 78 -3.86 12.98 -1.58
CA HIS A 78 -3.18 12.01 -2.46
C HIS A 78 -2.77 10.72 -1.73
N THR A 79 -3.77 9.94 -1.33
CA THR A 79 -3.60 8.75 -0.49
C THR A 79 -3.39 7.47 -1.33
N MET A 80 -3.29 6.32 -0.67
CA MET A 80 -3.44 5.02 -1.32
C MET A 80 -4.87 4.93 -1.87
N SER A 81 -5.01 4.58 -3.15
CA SER A 81 -6.23 4.86 -3.91
C SER A 81 -6.89 3.61 -4.43
N ASP A 82 -6.14 2.72 -5.08
CA ASP A 82 -6.73 1.60 -5.81
C ASP A 82 -5.99 0.27 -5.62
N LEU A 83 -6.76 -0.81 -5.79
CA LEU A 83 -6.33 -2.20 -5.73
C LEU A 83 -6.81 -2.94 -6.97
N VAL A 84 -5.89 -3.59 -7.67
CA VAL A 84 -6.24 -4.41 -8.84
C VAL A 84 -5.30 -5.61 -8.95
N PHE A 85 -5.84 -6.76 -9.34
CA PHE A 85 -5.00 -7.89 -9.74
C PHE A 85 -4.64 -7.76 -11.22
N GLY A 86 -3.35 -7.86 -11.52
CA GLY A 86 -2.89 -7.94 -12.90
C GLY A 86 -3.19 -9.30 -13.51
N GLY A 87 -3.11 -9.39 -14.85
CA GLY A 87 -3.22 -10.67 -15.56
C GLY A 87 -2.07 -11.65 -15.26
N ASP A 88 -1.04 -11.17 -14.55
CA ASP A 88 0.09 -11.94 -14.03
C ASP A 88 -0.16 -12.50 -12.61
N GLY A 89 -1.32 -12.22 -12.00
CA GLY A 89 -1.72 -12.75 -10.70
C GLY A 89 -1.24 -11.94 -9.49
N PHE A 90 -0.48 -10.87 -9.69
CA PHE A 90 0.00 -10.05 -8.57
C PHE A 90 -0.97 -8.92 -8.21
N LEU A 91 -0.94 -8.51 -6.93
CA LEU A 91 -1.74 -7.40 -6.44
C LEU A 91 -1.00 -6.08 -6.70
N TYR A 92 -1.62 -5.21 -7.47
CA TYR A 92 -1.16 -3.84 -7.73
C TYR A 92 -1.85 -2.87 -6.79
N VAL A 93 -1.07 -1.96 -6.23
CA VAL A 93 -1.57 -0.99 -5.26
C VAL A 93 -1.07 0.41 -5.58
N SER A 94 -1.99 1.34 -5.81
CA SER A 94 -1.62 2.71 -6.18
C SER A 94 -1.54 3.63 -4.97
N LEU A 95 -0.48 4.44 -4.92
CA LEU A 95 -0.25 5.43 -3.86
C LEU A 95 0.05 6.80 -4.46
N GLY A 96 -0.72 7.81 -4.05
CA GLY A 96 -0.42 9.20 -4.35
C GLY A 96 0.88 9.69 -3.70
N ASP A 97 1.38 10.83 -4.18
CA ASP A 97 2.62 11.46 -3.69
C ASP A 97 2.49 12.08 -2.29
N GLY A 98 1.30 12.01 -1.69
CA GLY A 98 1.01 12.59 -0.38
C GLY A 98 0.59 14.06 -0.41
N GLY A 99 0.42 14.67 -1.59
CA GLY A 99 -0.39 15.88 -1.79
C GLY A 99 0.14 17.17 -1.16
N LEU A 100 1.43 17.21 -0.84
CA LEU A 100 2.11 18.41 -0.38
C LEU A 100 2.31 19.37 -1.56
N THR A 101 1.83 20.61 -1.43
CA THR A 101 2.10 21.70 -2.40
C THR A 101 3.03 22.73 -1.77
N PRO A 102 3.99 23.31 -2.51
CA PRO A 102 4.92 24.28 -1.97
C PRO A 102 4.21 25.64 -1.79
N THR A 103 3.66 25.90 -0.62
CA THR A 103 3.34 27.28 -0.21
C THR A 103 4.56 27.89 0.48
N GLY A 104 5.51 28.37 -0.31
CA GLY A 104 6.45 29.41 0.14
C GLY A 104 7.80 29.00 0.75
N THR A 105 8.18 27.71 0.77
CA THR A 105 9.49 27.27 1.29
C THR A 105 10.23 26.37 0.29
N PRO A 106 11.52 26.63 0.00
CA PRO A 106 12.33 25.79 -0.89
C PRO A 106 12.99 24.65 -0.12
N THR A 107 12.20 23.72 0.43
CA THR A 107 12.74 22.51 1.09
C THR A 107 12.51 21.28 0.22
N GLY A 108 13.49 20.38 0.11
CA GLY A 108 13.53 19.29 -0.88
C GLY A 108 12.52 18.15 -0.72
N PHE A 109 11.39 18.35 -0.03
CA PHE A 109 10.40 17.33 0.33
C PHE A 109 9.28 17.14 -0.71
N TYR A 110 9.36 17.83 -1.85
CA TYR A 110 8.26 17.95 -2.82
C TYR A 110 8.35 17.01 -4.02
N ALA A 111 9.19 15.96 -3.94
CA ALA A 111 9.46 15.05 -5.06
C ALA A 111 9.25 13.58 -4.71
N ASN A 112 8.31 13.28 -3.81
CA ASN A 112 7.97 11.91 -3.41
C ASN A 112 7.76 10.97 -4.60
N GLY A 113 7.05 11.42 -5.63
CA GLY A 113 6.86 10.59 -6.83
C GLY A 113 8.16 10.21 -7.55
N GLN A 114 9.26 10.95 -7.39
CA GLN A 114 10.55 10.62 -8.00
C GLN A 114 11.50 9.89 -7.03
N ASP A 115 11.17 9.83 -5.74
CA ASP A 115 11.99 9.20 -4.72
C ASP A 115 11.64 7.72 -4.59
N THR A 116 12.50 6.85 -5.15
CA THR A 116 12.33 5.40 -5.14
C THR A 116 12.57 4.77 -3.77
N SER A 117 13.03 5.52 -2.77
CA SER A 117 13.25 5.02 -1.40
C SER A 117 11.97 4.96 -0.57
N ASN A 118 10.83 5.43 -1.10
CA ASN A 118 9.55 5.44 -0.41
C ASN A 118 8.39 5.02 -1.34
N PRO A 119 7.20 4.68 -0.80
CA PRO A 119 6.08 4.20 -1.59
C PRO A 119 5.11 5.32 -1.99
N PHE A 120 5.54 6.58 -2.13
CA PHE A 120 4.64 7.68 -2.50
C PHE A 120 4.75 8.00 -3.99
N GLY A 121 3.61 8.32 -4.62
CA GLY A 121 3.56 8.66 -6.04
C GLY A 121 3.93 7.47 -6.95
N CYS A 122 3.43 6.29 -6.61
CA CYS A 122 3.86 5.03 -7.20
C CYS A 122 2.71 4.03 -7.39
N VAL A 123 3.04 2.93 -8.07
CA VAL A 123 2.28 1.67 -8.06
C VAL A 123 3.20 0.61 -7.46
N LEU A 124 2.73 -0.05 -6.42
CA LEU A 124 3.36 -1.23 -5.83
C LEU A 124 2.84 -2.49 -6.51
N ARG A 125 3.65 -3.54 -6.59
CA ARG A 125 3.26 -4.87 -7.08
C ARG A 125 3.73 -5.93 -6.09
N LEU A 126 2.78 -6.66 -5.52
CA LEU A 126 2.97 -7.57 -4.39
C LEU A 126 2.56 -8.99 -4.76
N ASP A 127 3.33 -9.97 -4.29
CA ASP A 127 2.94 -11.39 -4.32
C ASP A 127 2.27 -11.75 -3.00
N VAL A 128 0.94 -11.78 -3.01
CA VAL A 128 0.11 -12.06 -1.83
C VAL A 128 -0.17 -13.54 -1.61
N ASP A 129 0.24 -14.40 -2.54
CA ASP A 129 0.10 -15.86 -2.45
C ASP A 129 1.28 -16.52 -1.72
N ALA A 130 2.38 -15.78 -1.56
CA ALA A 130 3.57 -16.24 -0.85
C ALA A 130 3.91 -15.35 0.36
N ILE A 131 4.55 -15.96 1.37
CA ILE A 131 5.07 -15.23 2.53
C ILE A 131 6.55 -14.91 2.30
N GLY A 132 6.85 -13.63 2.12
CA GLY A 132 8.21 -13.14 1.98
C GLY A 132 8.92 -12.89 3.33
N PRO A 133 10.15 -12.33 3.29
CA PRO A 133 10.93 -12.03 4.49
C PRO A 133 10.25 -11.09 5.49
N ASN A 134 9.28 -10.28 5.05
CA ASN A 134 8.48 -9.41 5.91
C ASN A 134 7.38 -10.16 6.70
N GLY A 135 7.21 -11.47 6.45
CA GLY A 135 6.22 -12.33 7.08
C GLY A 135 4.77 -12.13 6.61
N ARG A 136 4.54 -11.43 5.50
CA ARG A 136 3.18 -11.00 5.06
C ARG A 136 2.88 -11.27 3.60
N TYR A 137 3.79 -10.90 2.71
CA TYR A 137 3.72 -11.05 1.26
C TYR A 137 5.13 -11.19 0.70
N ALA A 138 5.28 -11.79 -0.48
CA ALA A 138 6.54 -11.86 -1.19
C ALA A 138 6.69 -10.71 -2.20
N ILE A 139 7.91 -10.54 -2.68
CA ILE A 139 8.24 -9.58 -3.73
C ILE A 139 8.33 -10.35 -5.05
N PRO A 140 7.57 -9.97 -6.08
CA PRO A 140 7.74 -10.54 -7.41
C PRO A 140 9.19 -10.38 -7.88
N PRO A 141 9.85 -11.45 -8.37
CA PRO A 141 11.29 -11.44 -8.65
C PRO A 141 11.68 -10.54 -9.82
N ASP A 142 10.71 -10.18 -10.67
CA ASP A 142 10.83 -9.29 -11.82
C ASP A 142 10.44 -7.83 -11.49
N ASN A 143 10.17 -7.49 -10.23
CA ASN A 143 10.04 -6.08 -9.83
C ASN A 143 11.36 -5.32 -10.10
N PRO A 144 11.31 -4.05 -10.55
CA PRO A 144 12.49 -3.23 -10.85
C PRO A 144 13.56 -3.20 -9.75
N PHE A 145 13.12 -3.26 -8.49
CA PHE A 145 13.97 -3.19 -7.31
C PHE A 145 13.85 -4.43 -6.43
N ALA A 146 13.52 -5.61 -6.97
CA ALA A 146 13.28 -6.83 -6.19
C ALA A 146 14.43 -7.17 -5.20
N GLY A 147 15.68 -6.84 -5.55
CA GLY A 147 16.85 -7.02 -4.69
C GLY A 147 17.08 -5.92 -3.63
N GLY A 148 16.22 -4.91 -3.54
CA GLY A 148 16.31 -3.79 -2.59
C GLY A 148 17.44 -2.79 -2.87
N VAL A 149 17.96 -2.76 -4.11
CA VAL A 149 19.05 -1.86 -4.51
C VAL A 149 18.50 -0.75 -5.38
N GLY A 150 18.65 0.52 -4.97
CA GLY A 150 18.22 1.69 -5.74
C GLY A 150 16.74 2.05 -5.60
N GLY A 151 15.95 1.27 -4.86
CA GLY A 151 14.55 1.55 -4.54
C GLY A 151 13.95 0.49 -3.61
N ILE A 152 12.72 0.72 -3.16
CA ILE A 152 12.00 -0.26 -2.33
C ILE A 152 11.56 -1.47 -3.18
N PRO A 153 11.62 -2.70 -2.64
CA PRO A 153 11.32 -3.91 -3.43
C PRO A 153 9.91 -3.99 -4.00
N GLU A 154 8.94 -3.36 -3.34
CA GLU A 154 7.54 -3.35 -3.77
C GLU A 154 7.26 -2.50 -5.01
N LEU A 155 8.16 -1.58 -5.38
CA LEU A 155 7.89 -0.53 -6.37
C LEU A 155 7.92 -1.09 -7.80
N PHE A 156 6.82 -0.93 -8.53
CA PHE A 156 6.67 -1.34 -9.93
C PHE A 156 6.72 -0.16 -10.90
N ALA A 157 6.07 0.94 -10.55
CA ALA A 157 6.11 2.20 -11.30
C ALA A 157 6.13 3.40 -10.34
N TRP A 158 6.75 4.50 -10.73
CA TRP A 158 6.82 5.74 -9.94
C TRP A 158 6.76 6.96 -10.85
N GLY A 159 6.76 8.14 -10.26
CA GLY A 159 6.62 9.43 -10.95
C GLY A 159 5.18 9.92 -11.03
N LEU A 160 4.28 9.33 -10.25
CA LEU A 160 2.85 9.59 -10.28
C LEU A 160 2.48 10.64 -9.22
N ARG A 161 1.41 11.40 -9.48
CA ARG A 161 0.89 12.41 -8.54
C ARG A 161 -0.22 11.86 -7.66
N ASN A 162 -1.32 11.44 -8.29
CA ASN A 162 -2.48 10.87 -7.62
C ASN A 162 -3.12 9.80 -8.53
N PRO A 163 -2.47 8.62 -8.65
CA PRO A 163 -2.93 7.56 -9.54
C PRO A 163 -4.14 6.83 -8.94
N TRP A 164 -5.32 7.33 -9.27
CA TRP A 164 -6.63 6.73 -9.03
C TRP A 164 -7.14 5.96 -10.25
#